data_AF-A0A830E849-F1
#
_entry.id   AF-A0A830E849-F1
#
_cell.length_a   1.000
_cell.length_b   1.000
_cell.length_c   1.000
_cell.angle_alpha   90.00
_cell.angle_beta   90.00
_cell.angle_gamma   90.00
#
_symmetry.space_group_name_H-M   'P 1'
#
loop_
_entity.id
_entity.type
_entity.pdbx_description
1 polymer ?
#
loop_
_entity_poly.entity_id
_entity_poly.type
_entity_poly.pdbx_seq_one_letter_code
_entity_poly.pdbx_strand_id
1 'polypeptide(L)'
;MPFDKVGKSIKETHQITTQDYLNNDNLIRIINKISKLGVGNKAVFCRWLRLGFMEGVQALVFPDGSVTLTDWSSEIDPLVHDLINNGIAVLNDKGFVEIPYMMTLADRIDLGLACDLDDDSFPMDDEVIYPSPMVMRVPYSKEAIEESYDDLVRSTASAIRRFDHYLGGKIIHVGINVKSLGIMNSVVFRNPIDILVITSNKYLIAHRVLDPSRTVHRGLSALEGYLMDGMDYAVLIHKYTHYEVHVDTFNKIVSRPYVRDAGFAVVPSEFDYIMFFKWPRYNSVMMRSQSVVGKRSLIGNVVNFMLNTR
;
A
#
# COMPACT_ATOMS: atom_id res chain seq x y z
N MET A 1 8.55 -24.85 31.11
CA MET A 1 7.76 -24.32 32.25
C MET A 1 6.97 -23.12 31.74
N PRO A 2 5.64 -23.12 31.87
CA PRO A 2 4.80 -22.05 31.34
C PRO A 2 4.80 -20.87 32.31
N PHE A 3 4.93 -19.66 31.79
CA PHE A 3 4.67 -18.45 32.56
C PHE A 3 3.24 -18.00 32.27
N ASP A 4 2.35 -18.31 33.22
CA ASP A 4 1.18 -17.49 33.47
C ASP A 4 1.63 -16.16 34.06
N LYS A 5 1.05 -15.04 33.57
CA LYS A 5 0.55 -14.00 34.49
C LYS A 5 -0.42 -13.03 33.81
N VAL A 6 -1.69 -13.26 34.17
CA VAL A 6 -2.61 -12.31 34.82
C VAL A 6 -2.97 -11.04 34.06
N GLY A 7 -4.19 -11.07 33.53
CA GLY A 7 -4.90 -9.90 33.06
C GLY A 7 -5.16 -8.87 34.16
N LYS A 8 -5.07 -7.61 33.75
CA LYS A 8 -5.90 -6.53 34.27
C LYS A 8 -6.53 -5.83 33.06
N SER A 9 -7.85 -5.91 32.98
CA SER A 9 -8.64 -5.08 32.08
C SER A 9 -8.41 -3.61 32.43
N ILE A 10 -7.95 -2.82 31.48
CA ILE A 10 -8.05 -1.37 31.53
C ILE A 10 -8.72 -0.92 30.24
N LYS A 11 -9.77 -0.13 30.43
CA LYS A 11 -10.73 0.36 29.45
C LYS A 11 -10.04 0.86 28.18
N GLU A 12 -10.52 0.36 27.05
CA GLU A 12 -10.32 0.95 25.74
C GLU A 12 -10.74 2.42 25.79
N THR A 13 -9.74 3.29 25.79
CA THR A 13 -9.95 4.68 25.41
C THR A 13 -9.47 4.77 23.98
N HIS A 14 -10.32 4.31 23.04
CA HIS A 14 -10.16 4.63 21.64
C HIS A 14 -10.46 6.12 21.45
N GLN A 15 -9.50 6.97 21.79
CA GLN A 15 -9.36 8.23 21.09
C GLN A 15 -8.68 7.89 19.77
N ILE A 16 -9.51 7.80 18.73
CA ILE A 16 -9.06 8.00 17.37
C ILE A 16 -8.54 9.43 17.32
N THR A 17 -7.23 9.60 17.50
CA THR A 17 -6.56 10.88 17.26
C THR A 17 -6.55 11.09 15.75
N THR A 18 -7.65 11.62 15.26
CA THR A 18 -7.72 12.23 13.92
C THR A 18 -7.29 13.69 14.08
N GLN A 19 -6.44 14.15 13.15
CA GLN A 19 -5.94 15.52 12.96
C GLN A 19 -4.76 15.97 13.83
N ASP A 20 -3.54 15.91 13.25
CA ASP A 20 -2.60 17.05 13.10
C ASP A 20 -1.16 16.56 12.84
N TYR A 21 -0.85 16.17 11.59
CA TYR A 21 0.55 15.86 11.21
C TYR A 21 0.98 16.41 9.83
N LEU A 22 0.26 17.40 9.30
CA LEU A 22 0.65 18.18 8.12
C LEU A 22 1.31 19.51 8.53
N ASN A 23 2.33 19.45 9.40
CA ASN A 23 3.19 20.60 9.63
C ASN A 23 4.57 20.31 9.03
N ASN A 24 5.09 21.21 8.21
CA ASN A 24 6.39 21.05 7.52
C ASN A 24 7.52 20.73 8.51
N ASP A 25 7.45 21.27 9.73
CA ASP A 25 8.40 21.00 10.81
C ASP A 25 8.46 19.52 11.20
N ASN A 26 7.34 18.80 11.16
CA ASN A 26 7.30 17.37 11.46
C ASN A 26 7.92 16.54 10.33
N LEU A 27 7.73 16.94 9.08
CA LEU A 27 8.35 16.29 7.92
C LEU A 27 9.87 16.50 7.91
N ILE A 28 10.34 17.71 8.25
CA ILE A 28 11.78 17.99 8.39
C ILE A 28 12.37 17.17 9.55
N ARG A 29 11.64 17.04 10.67
CA ARG A 29 12.07 16.21 11.80
C ARG A 29 12.21 14.74 11.40
N ILE A 30 11.28 14.17 10.63
CA ILE A 30 11.41 12.76 10.23
C ILE A 30 12.57 12.56 9.26
N ILE A 31 12.80 13.48 8.32
CA ILE A 31 13.98 13.47 7.43
C ILE A 31 15.27 13.44 8.26
N ASN A 32 15.38 14.34 9.25
CA ASN A 32 16.54 14.42 10.15
C ASN A 32 16.72 13.20 11.05
N LYS A 33 15.65 12.45 11.34
CA LYS A 33 15.74 11.19 12.08
C LYS A 33 16.25 10.06 11.19
N ILE A 34 15.73 9.98 9.95
CA ILE A 34 16.15 8.96 8.97
C ILE A 34 17.62 9.15 8.60
N SER A 35 18.07 10.40 8.40
CA SER A 35 19.47 10.68 8.01
C SER A 35 20.50 10.29 9.07
N LYS A 36 20.07 10.12 10.34
CA LYS A 36 20.91 9.69 11.47
C LYS A 36 21.00 8.18 11.67
N LEU A 37 20.22 7.40 10.92
CA LEU A 37 20.33 5.95 10.93
C LEU A 37 21.74 5.53 10.48
N GLY A 38 22.25 4.44 11.05
CA GLY A 38 23.51 3.84 10.65
C GLY A 38 23.49 3.47 9.17
N VAL A 39 24.61 3.64 8.47
CA VAL A 39 24.70 3.58 6.99
C VAL A 39 23.99 2.34 6.39
N GLY A 40 24.27 1.14 6.92
CA GLY A 40 23.63 -0.09 6.45
C GLY A 40 22.13 -0.14 6.71
N ASN A 41 21.69 0.23 7.92
CA ASN A 41 20.28 0.28 8.30
C ASN A 41 19.51 1.31 7.47
N LYS A 42 20.11 2.49 7.27
CA LYS A 42 19.55 3.57 6.46
C LYS A 42 19.31 3.10 5.03
N ALA A 43 20.27 2.40 4.42
CA ALA A 43 20.11 1.86 3.07
C ALA A 43 18.93 0.88 2.96
N VAL A 44 18.83 -0.07 3.90
CA VAL A 44 17.71 -1.03 3.94
C VAL A 44 16.37 -0.32 4.13
N PHE A 45 16.27 0.57 5.12
CA PHE A 45 15.03 1.30 5.40
C PHE A 45 14.61 2.19 4.22
N CYS A 46 15.55 2.91 3.62
CA CYS A 46 15.29 3.74 2.45
C CYS A 46 14.85 2.91 1.24
N ARG A 47 15.40 1.70 1.04
CA ARG A 47 14.94 0.77 0.01
C ARG A 47 13.49 0.35 0.25
N TRP A 48 13.15 -0.01 1.48
CA TRP A 48 11.78 -0.35 1.89
C TRP A 48 10.81 0.80 1.67
N LEU A 49 11.17 2.01 2.08
CA LEU A 49 10.37 3.21 1.83
C LEU A 49 10.22 3.47 0.34
N ARG A 50 11.30 3.48 -0.44
CA ARG A 50 11.24 3.82 -1.87
C ARG A 50 10.36 2.87 -2.66
N LEU A 51 10.52 1.56 -2.44
CA LEU A 51 9.83 0.53 -3.23
C LEU A 51 8.51 0.05 -2.60
N GLY A 52 8.27 0.37 -1.32
CA GLY A 52 7.04 0.02 -0.61
C GLY A 52 6.95 -1.45 -0.25
N PHE A 53 7.98 -2.01 0.40
CA PHE A 53 8.00 -3.40 0.84
C PHE A 53 8.86 -3.54 2.09
N MET A 54 8.91 -4.74 2.65
CA MET A 54 9.82 -5.10 3.75
C MET A 54 10.36 -6.51 3.53
N GLU A 55 11.45 -6.87 4.20
CA GLU A 55 12.08 -8.19 4.15
C GLU A 55 12.36 -8.67 5.58
N GLY A 56 12.33 -9.98 5.82
CA GLY A 56 12.72 -10.54 7.11
C GLY A 56 11.83 -10.14 8.30
N VAL A 57 10.61 -9.67 8.05
CA VAL A 57 9.65 -9.25 9.09
C VAL A 57 8.28 -9.93 8.96
N GLN A 58 7.57 -10.04 10.07
CA GLN A 58 6.12 -10.23 10.09
C GLN A 58 5.47 -8.90 10.45
N ALA A 59 4.55 -8.42 9.59
CA ALA A 59 4.01 -7.07 9.72
C ALA A 59 2.50 -7.01 9.53
N LEU A 60 1.87 -6.18 10.37
CA LEU A 60 0.54 -5.65 10.13
C LEU A 60 0.67 -4.26 9.50
N VAL A 61 -0.15 -3.97 8.49
CA VAL A 61 -0.21 -2.65 7.87
C VAL A 61 -1.60 -2.07 8.00
N PHE A 62 -1.69 -0.81 8.40
CA PHE A 62 -2.93 -0.09 8.58
C PHE A 62 -3.29 0.72 7.33
N PRO A 63 -4.56 1.09 7.14
CA PRO A 63 -5.00 1.85 5.97
C PRO A 63 -4.25 3.17 5.76
N ASP A 64 -3.76 3.82 6.81
CA ASP A 64 -2.97 5.06 6.75
C ASP A 64 -1.48 4.84 6.40
N GLY A 65 -1.08 3.59 6.24
CA GLY A 65 0.30 3.16 5.95
C GLY A 65 1.18 3.00 7.19
N SER A 66 0.63 3.12 8.40
CA SER A 66 1.34 2.75 9.62
C SER A 66 1.60 1.23 9.64
N VAL A 67 2.73 0.83 10.22
CA VAL A 67 3.17 -0.56 10.27
C VAL A 67 3.41 -0.98 11.70
N THR A 68 2.97 -2.18 12.06
CA THR A 68 3.36 -2.86 13.30
C THR A 68 4.13 -4.12 12.96
N LEU A 69 5.41 -4.16 13.36
CA LEU A 69 6.24 -5.36 13.29
C LEU A 69 5.94 -6.23 14.51
N THR A 70 5.49 -7.46 14.25
CA THR A 70 5.17 -8.44 15.29
C THR A 70 6.29 -9.44 15.53
N ASP A 71 7.18 -9.59 14.55
CA ASP A 71 8.36 -10.47 14.58
C ASP A 71 9.35 -10.04 13.49
N TRP A 72 10.64 -10.30 13.68
CA TRP A 72 11.70 -9.99 12.71
C TRP A 72 12.93 -10.90 12.86
N SER A 73 13.69 -11.07 11.78
CA SER A 73 14.91 -11.87 11.76
C SER A 73 16.07 -11.16 12.48
N SER A 74 17.09 -11.94 12.87
CA SER A 74 18.33 -11.40 13.44
C SER A 74 19.08 -10.45 12.51
N GLU A 75 18.87 -10.55 11.20
CA GLU A 75 19.47 -9.66 10.19
C GLU A 75 18.82 -8.26 10.21
N ILE A 76 17.55 -8.19 10.58
CA ILE A 76 16.76 -6.94 10.65
C ILE A 76 16.79 -6.31 12.04
N ASP A 77 17.17 -7.06 13.07
CA ASP A 77 17.24 -6.60 14.45
C ASP A 77 18.06 -5.30 14.64
N PRO A 78 19.24 -5.12 14.01
CA PRO A 78 19.98 -3.86 14.11
C PRO A 78 19.21 -2.66 13.55
N LEU A 79 18.46 -2.85 12.46
CA LEU A 79 17.61 -1.79 11.89
C LEU A 79 16.48 -1.43 12.84
N VAL A 80 15.79 -2.42 13.41
CA VAL A 80 14.68 -2.19 14.35
C VAL A 80 15.15 -1.39 15.56
N HIS A 81 16.28 -1.77 16.16
CA HIS A 81 16.86 -1.02 17.28
C HIS A 81 17.23 0.41 16.90
N ASP A 82 17.79 0.62 15.71
CA ASP A 82 18.19 1.94 15.22
C ASP A 82 16.99 2.85 14.96
N LEU A 83 15.89 2.30 14.42
CA LEU A 83 14.62 3.01 14.23
C LEU A 83 14.02 3.46 15.57
N ILE A 84 14.08 2.62 16.61
CA ILE A 84 13.60 2.95 17.95
C ILE A 84 14.49 4.02 18.59
N ASN A 85 15.81 3.85 18.55
CA ASN A 85 16.79 4.77 19.15
C ASN A 85 16.72 6.18 18.54
N ASN A 86 16.41 6.28 17.24
CA ASN A 86 16.21 7.56 16.56
C ASN A 86 14.77 8.09 16.65
N GLY A 87 13.88 7.39 17.35
CA GLY A 87 12.49 7.79 17.57
C GLY A 87 11.66 7.83 16.29
N ILE A 88 11.99 6.98 15.31
CA ILE A 88 11.18 6.72 14.10
C ILE A 88 10.12 5.66 14.42
N ALA A 89 10.48 4.69 15.25
CA ALA A 89 9.61 3.64 15.73
C ALA A 89 9.37 3.73 17.24
N VAL A 90 8.28 3.14 17.71
CA VAL A 90 7.90 3.05 19.13
C VAL A 90 7.66 1.59 19.49
N LEU A 91 8.23 1.14 20.62
CA LEU A 91 7.92 -0.17 21.18
C LEU A 91 6.67 -0.05 22.05
N ASN A 92 5.63 -0.83 21.75
CA ASN A 92 4.40 -0.83 22.54
C ASN A 92 4.48 -1.80 23.73
N ASP A 93 3.47 -1.75 24.61
CA ASP A 93 3.40 -2.57 25.83
C ASP A 93 3.35 -4.09 25.58
N LYS A 94 3.09 -4.51 24.33
CA LYS A 94 3.07 -5.92 23.90
C LYS A 94 4.40 -6.37 23.30
N GLY A 95 5.40 -5.49 23.23
CA GLY A 95 6.69 -5.78 22.61
C GLY A 95 6.69 -5.70 21.08
N PHE A 96 5.64 -5.15 20.47
CA PHE A 96 5.62 -4.91 19.03
C PHE A 96 6.17 -3.54 18.68
N VAL A 97 6.74 -3.42 17.49
CA VAL A 97 7.36 -2.17 17.02
C VAL A 97 6.44 -1.48 16.04
N GLU A 98 6.02 -0.27 16.40
CA GLU A 98 5.12 0.55 15.61
C GLU A 98 5.91 1.63 14.86
N ILE A 99 5.73 1.69 13.55
CA ILE A 99 6.36 2.67 12.66
C ILE A 99 5.25 3.50 12.00
N PRO A 100 4.92 4.68 12.55
CA PRO A 100 3.81 5.50 12.07
C PRO A 100 4.01 5.93 10.62
N TYR A 101 2.96 5.77 9.81
CA TYR A 101 2.88 6.19 8.40
C TYR A 101 3.98 5.66 7.48
N MET A 102 4.75 4.65 7.90
CA MET A 102 5.93 4.14 7.19
C MET A 102 5.69 3.98 5.69
N MET A 103 4.59 3.31 5.33
CA MET A 103 4.28 3.01 3.93
C MET A 103 3.86 4.21 3.11
N THR A 104 3.60 5.38 3.71
CA THR A 104 3.29 6.63 2.99
C THR A 104 4.38 7.68 3.11
N LEU A 105 5.47 7.42 3.85
CA LEU A 105 6.55 8.41 4.03
C LEU A 105 7.14 8.85 2.68
N ALA A 106 7.43 7.90 1.78
CA ALA A 106 8.00 8.22 0.47
C ALA A 106 7.12 9.14 -0.41
N ASP A 107 5.81 9.19 -0.13
CA ASP A 107 4.86 10.07 -0.84
C ASP A 107 4.79 11.46 -0.17
N ARG A 108 5.37 11.62 1.03
CA ARG A 108 5.25 12.81 1.89
C ARG A 108 6.56 13.56 2.12
N ILE A 109 7.71 12.89 1.98
CA ILE A 109 9.03 13.50 2.19
C ILE A 109 9.91 13.35 0.97
N ASP A 110 10.85 14.28 0.81
CA ASP A 110 11.95 14.12 -0.14
C ASP A 110 12.96 13.11 0.41
N LEU A 111 12.92 11.88 -0.12
CA LEU A 111 13.85 10.83 0.26
C LEU A 111 15.30 11.17 -0.11
N GLY A 112 15.57 12.04 -1.09
CA GLY A 112 16.93 12.44 -1.44
C GLY A 112 17.63 13.26 -0.35
N LEU A 113 16.87 13.86 0.56
CA LEU A 113 17.41 14.56 1.74
C LEU A 113 17.64 13.63 2.93
N ALA A 114 16.99 12.47 2.94
CA ALA A 114 17.01 11.52 4.06
C ALA A 114 17.90 10.30 3.78
N CYS A 115 17.99 9.89 2.52
CA CYS A 115 18.63 8.68 2.06
C CYS A 115 19.86 9.05 1.23
N ASP A 116 20.97 8.35 1.48
CA ASP A 116 22.16 8.47 0.64
C ASP A 116 21.84 7.74 -0.67
N LEU A 117 21.32 8.48 -1.65
CA LEU A 117 21.02 7.95 -2.97
C LEU A 117 22.32 7.93 -3.76
N ASP A 118 23.00 6.79 -3.81
CA ASP A 118 23.85 6.53 -4.96
C ASP A 118 22.95 6.47 -6.19
N ASP A 119 23.17 7.42 -7.10
CA ASP A 119 22.43 7.61 -8.35
C ASP A 119 22.12 6.26 -9.03
N ASP A 120 20.85 6.05 -9.35
CA ASP A 120 20.37 5.13 -10.40
C ASP A 120 20.86 3.66 -10.39
N SER A 121 21.47 3.15 -9.32
CA SER A 121 21.65 1.70 -9.18
C SER A 121 20.35 1.08 -8.66
N PHE A 122 19.41 0.91 -9.59
CA PHE A 122 18.28 -0.01 -9.46
C PHE A 122 18.78 -1.35 -8.91
N PRO A 123 17.93 -2.18 -8.25
CA PRO A 123 18.30 -3.57 -8.04
C PRO A 123 18.78 -4.09 -9.39
N MET A 124 20.07 -4.45 -9.44
CA MET A 124 20.69 -5.03 -10.63
C MET A 124 19.76 -6.13 -11.13
N ASP A 125 19.67 -6.33 -12.45
CA ASP A 125 18.79 -7.35 -13.06
C ASP A 125 18.93 -8.76 -12.44
N ASP A 126 19.97 -9.00 -11.62
CA ASP A 126 20.32 -10.25 -10.98
C ASP A 126 19.89 -10.40 -9.50
N GLU A 127 19.49 -9.33 -8.78
CA GLU A 127 19.12 -9.44 -7.36
C GLU A 127 17.63 -9.81 -7.21
N VAL A 128 17.36 -11.01 -6.68
CA VAL A 128 15.99 -11.45 -6.33
C VAL A 128 15.63 -10.97 -4.93
N ILE A 129 14.62 -10.13 -4.85
CA ILE A 129 14.08 -9.62 -3.59
C ILE A 129 13.03 -10.58 -3.04
N TYR A 130 13.06 -10.85 -1.74
CA TYR A 130 12.10 -11.75 -1.07
C TYR A 130 11.18 -10.94 -0.12
N PRO A 131 10.09 -10.35 -0.63
CA PRO A 131 9.23 -9.48 0.15
C PRO A 131 8.44 -10.24 1.23
N SER A 132 8.48 -9.73 2.46
CA SER A 132 7.59 -10.13 3.54
C SER A 132 6.14 -9.69 3.27
N PRO A 133 5.13 -10.54 3.53
CA PRO A 133 3.74 -10.14 3.44
C PRO A 133 3.37 -9.15 4.56
N MET A 134 2.70 -8.07 4.18
CA MET A 134 2.13 -7.07 5.09
C MET A 134 0.61 -7.27 5.19
N VAL A 135 0.12 -7.63 6.36
CA VAL A 135 -1.28 -8.02 6.56
C VAL A 135 -2.12 -6.82 6.96
N MET A 136 -3.11 -6.46 6.12
CA MET A 136 -4.14 -5.48 6.45
C MET A 136 -5.43 -6.21 6.84
N ARG A 137 -5.82 -6.17 8.11
CA ARG A 137 -7.01 -6.86 8.62
C ARG A 137 -8.25 -5.98 8.59
N VAL A 138 -9.39 -6.57 8.28
CA VAL A 138 -10.70 -5.91 8.39
C VAL A 138 -10.94 -5.57 9.87
N PRO A 139 -11.48 -4.38 10.20
CA PRO A 139 -11.78 -4.01 11.59
C PRO A 139 -12.74 -5.00 12.26
N TYR A 140 -12.43 -5.40 13.50
CA TYR A 140 -13.20 -6.40 14.27
C TYR A 140 -14.67 -6.05 14.48
N SER A 141 -15.04 -4.76 14.41
CA SER A 141 -16.42 -4.28 14.58
C SER A 141 -17.32 -4.50 13.36
N LYS A 142 -16.81 -5.13 12.29
CA LYS A 142 -17.56 -5.42 11.07
C LYS A 142 -17.86 -6.91 11.02
N GLU A 143 -19.14 -7.26 10.96
CA GLU A 143 -19.55 -8.65 10.77
C GLU A 143 -18.93 -9.21 9.48
N ALA A 144 -18.36 -10.41 9.58
CA ALA A 144 -17.96 -11.20 8.44
C ALA A 144 -19.25 -11.65 7.74
N ILE A 145 -19.66 -10.90 6.71
CA ILE A 145 -20.74 -11.35 5.84
C ILE A 145 -20.15 -12.39 4.89
N GLU A 146 -20.44 -13.67 5.15
CA GLU A 146 -20.15 -14.77 4.22
C GLU A 146 -21.08 -14.68 3.01
N GLU A 147 -20.76 -13.78 2.08
CA GLU A 147 -21.35 -13.81 0.74
C GLU A 147 -20.49 -14.69 -0.17
N SER A 148 -21.06 -15.81 -0.64
CA SER A 148 -20.41 -16.61 -1.67
C SER A 148 -20.43 -15.83 -2.99
N TYR A 149 -19.26 -15.39 -3.45
CA TYR A 149 -19.12 -14.77 -4.76
C TYR A 149 -18.48 -15.74 -5.74
N ASP A 150 -19.07 -15.88 -6.92
CA ASP A 150 -18.58 -16.76 -7.99
C ASP A 150 -17.28 -16.27 -8.65
N ASP A 151 -16.87 -15.00 -8.41
CA ASP A 151 -15.69 -14.38 -9.02
C ASP A 151 -14.89 -13.56 -7.99
N LEU A 152 -13.56 -13.72 -8.02
CA LEU A 152 -12.56 -13.08 -7.17
C LEU A 152 -12.69 -11.56 -7.18
N VAL A 153 -13.10 -10.96 -8.30
CA VAL A 153 -13.33 -9.51 -8.41
C VAL A 153 -14.37 -9.03 -7.40
N ARG A 154 -15.52 -9.69 -7.33
CA ARG A 154 -16.62 -9.28 -6.44
C ARG A 154 -16.27 -9.50 -4.97
N SER A 155 -15.67 -10.64 -4.68
CA SER A 155 -15.17 -10.96 -3.34
C SER A 155 -14.15 -9.92 -2.85
N THR A 156 -13.15 -9.61 -3.68
CA THR A 156 -12.13 -8.60 -3.36
C THR A 156 -12.75 -7.22 -3.15
N ALA A 157 -13.68 -6.80 -4.02
CA ALA A 157 -14.35 -5.51 -3.88
C ALA A 157 -15.18 -5.44 -2.58
N SER A 158 -15.82 -6.55 -2.18
CA SER A 158 -16.55 -6.65 -0.92
C SER A 158 -15.61 -6.56 0.29
N ALA A 159 -14.46 -7.24 0.25
CA ALA A 159 -13.42 -7.11 1.28
C ALA A 159 -12.94 -5.67 1.43
N ILE A 160 -12.63 -4.99 0.30
CA ILE A 160 -12.21 -3.58 0.32
C ILE A 160 -13.26 -2.69 0.98
N ARG A 161 -14.56 -2.86 0.67
CA ARG A 161 -15.64 -2.06 1.26
C ARG A 161 -15.70 -2.15 2.79
N ARG A 162 -15.26 -3.26 3.39
CA ARG A 162 -15.32 -3.47 4.85
C ARG A 162 -14.24 -2.71 5.63
N PHE A 163 -13.18 -2.21 4.99
CA PHE A 163 -12.09 -1.53 5.72
C PHE A 163 -12.43 -0.12 6.22
N ASP A 164 -13.55 0.48 5.80
CA ASP A 164 -13.94 1.90 6.00
C ASP A 164 -12.93 2.94 5.44
N HIS A 165 -11.63 2.70 5.60
CA HIS A 165 -10.51 3.44 5.05
C HIS A 165 -9.61 2.51 4.23
N TYR A 166 -9.03 3.02 3.15
CA TYR A 166 -8.12 2.26 2.30
C TYR A 166 -7.11 3.20 1.67
N LEU A 167 -5.82 2.88 1.80
CA LEU A 167 -4.69 3.68 1.29
C LEU A 167 -4.80 5.19 1.63
N GLY A 168 -5.01 5.50 2.91
CA GLY A 168 -4.93 6.84 3.46
C GLY A 168 -6.23 7.64 3.44
N GLY A 169 -7.32 7.11 2.89
CA GLY A 169 -8.59 7.83 2.82
C GLY A 169 -9.80 6.97 3.15
N LYS A 170 -10.84 7.59 3.73
CA LYS A 170 -12.16 6.95 3.91
C LYS A 170 -12.73 6.57 2.55
N ILE A 171 -13.22 5.35 2.39
CA ILE A 171 -13.84 4.86 1.16
C ILE A 171 -15.19 5.56 0.95
N ILE A 172 -15.36 6.17 -0.21
CA ILE A 172 -16.65 6.78 -0.65
C ILE A 172 -17.35 5.87 -1.65
N HIS A 173 -16.59 5.27 -2.57
CA HIS A 173 -17.15 4.45 -3.63
C HIS A 173 -16.22 3.29 -3.99
N VAL A 174 -16.81 2.15 -4.32
CA VAL A 174 -16.12 0.97 -4.87
C VAL A 174 -16.92 0.48 -6.07
N GLY A 175 -16.43 0.81 -7.26
CA GLY A 175 -16.98 0.38 -8.55
C GLY A 175 -16.32 -0.92 -9.02
N ILE A 176 -17.07 -1.75 -9.73
CA ILE A 176 -16.60 -3.04 -10.28
C ILE A 176 -16.75 -3.01 -11.80
N ASN A 177 -15.78 -3.58 -12.54
CA ASN A 177 -15.78 -3.69 -13.99
C ASN A 177 -16.01 -2.33 -14.70
N VAL A 178 -15.30 -1.30 -14.24
CA VAL A 178 -15.44 0.07 -14.70
C VAL A 178 -14.73 0.24 -16.04
N LYS A 179 -15.50 0.33 -17.13
CA LYS A 179 -15.00 0.58 -18.49
C LYS A 179 -14.93 2.07 -18.82
N SER A 180 -15.75 2.87 -18.16
CA SER A 180 -15.92 4.30 -18.41
C SER A 180 -16.46 5.02 -17.18
N LEU A 181 -16.31 6.34 -17.15
CA LEU A 181 -16.89 7.22 -16.14
C LEU A 181 -17.65 8.39 -16.78
N GLY A 182 -18.64 8.87 -16.04
CA GLY A 182 -19.43 10.06 -16.37
C GLY A 182 -20.59 9.78 -17.32
N ILE A 183 -21.45 10.80 -17.44
CA ILE A 183 -22.61 10.76 -18.33
C ILE A 183 -22.10 10.57 -19.77
N MET A 184 -22.74 9.65 -20.52
CA MET A 184 -22.38 9.33 -21.90
C MET A 184 -20.92 8.84 -22.10
N ASN A 185 -20.30 8.26 -21.07
CA ASN A 185 -18.92 7.73 -21.14
C ASN A 185 -17.86 8.80 -21.48
N SER A 186 -17.97 9.98 -20.87
CA SER A 186 -17.02 11.10 -21.04
C SER A 186 -15.55 10.72 -20.81
N VAL A 187 -15.29 9.70 -20.01
CA VAL A 187 -13.98 9.06 -19.87
C VAL A 187 -14.13 7.58 -20.20
N VAL A 188 -13.30 7.07 -21.10
CA VAL A 188 -13.23 5.64 -21.44
C VAL A 188 -11.82 5.15 -21.14
N PHE A 189 -11.71 4.06 -20.39
CA PHE A 189 -10.42 3.47 -20.06
C PHE A 189 -9.97 2.51 -21.15
N ARG A 190 -8.69 2.58 -21.50
CA ARG A 190 -8.11 1.65 -22.50
C ARG A 190 -8.18 0.21 -22.01
N ASN A 191 -7.90 0.02 -20.72
CA ASN A 191 -8.07 -1.24 -20.02
C ASN A 191 -9.23 -1.06 -19.01
N PRO A 192 -10.26 -1.90 -19.03
CA PRO A 192 -11.28 -1.89 -17.97
C PRO A 192 -10.63 -2.03 -16.60
N ILE A 193 -11.15 -1.30 -15.61
CA ILE A 193 -10.70 -1.38 -14.23
C ILE A 193 -11.58 -2.40 -13.50
N ASP A 194 -10.99 -3.46 -12.98
CA ASP A 194 -11.77 -4.51 -12.32
C ASP A 194 -12.41 -3.98 -11.03
N ILE A 195 -11.64 -3.23 -10.24
CA ILE A 195 -12.14 -2.54 -9.04
C ILE A 195 -11.58 -1.13 -8.97
N LEU A 196 -12.46 -0.13 -8.97
CA LEU A 196 -12.11 1.27 -8.77
C LEU A 196 -12.55 1.72 -7.38
N VAL A 197 -11.61 2.16 -6.55
CA VAL A 197 -11.90 2.74 -5.24
C VAL A 197 -11.72 4.25 -5.33
N ILE A 198 -12.69 4.98 -4.80
CA ILE A 198 -12.66 6.44 -4.65
C ILE A 198 -12.77 6.76 -3.17
N THR A 199 -11.83 7.56 -2.67
CA THR A 199 -11.75 7.94 -1.27
C THR A 199 -12.16 9.40 -1.03
N SER A 200 -12.32 9.79 0.23
CA SER A 200 -12.67 11.14 0.68
C SER A 200 -11.64 12.22 0.38
N ASN A 201 -10.36 11.87 0.35
CA ASN A 201 -9.29 12.72 -0.18
C ASN A 201 -9.20 12.68 -1.71
N LYS A 202 -10.22 12.13 -2.38
CA LYS A 202 -10.38 12.04 -3.84
C LYS A 202 -9.33 11.18 -4.54
N TYR A 203 -8.63 10.30 -3.82
CA TYR A 203 -7.74 9.34 -4.46
C TYR A 203 -8.54 8.34 -5.30
N LEU A 204 -7.98 8.04 -6.46
CA LEU A 204 -8.46 7.06 -7.42
C LEU A 204 -7.50 5.87 -7.41
N ILE A 205 -7.99 4.75 -6.91
CA ILE A 205 -7.18 3.54 -6.74
C ILE A 205 -7.76 2.46 -7.66
N ALA A 206 -7.01 2.14 -8.71
CA ALA A 206 -7.40 1.12 -9.68
C ALA A 206 -6.79 -0.23 -9.33
N HIS A 207 -7.60 -1.28 -9.35
CA HIS A 207 -7.16 -2.64 -9.11
C HIS A 207 -7.35 -3.49 -10.36
N ARG A 208 -6.32 -4.27 -10.69
CA ARG A 208 -6.40 -5.37 -11.64
C ARG A 208 -6.44 -6.68 -10.86
N VAL A 209 -7.48 -7.47 -11.06
CA VAL A 209 -7.63 -8.77 -10.39
C VAL A 209 -7.29 -9.88 -11.38
N LEU A 210 -6.42 -10.79 -10.98
CA LEU A 210 -6.02 -11.92 -11.80
C LEU A 210 -6.03 -13.22 -11.01
N ASP A 211 -6.39 -14.29 -11.69
CA ASP A 211 -6.11 -15.64 -11.26
C ASP A 211 -4.91 -16.17 -12.06
N PRO A 212 -3.68 -16.13 -11.49
CA PRO A 212 -2.47 -16.59 -12.17
C PRO A 212 -2.52 -18.07 -12.55
N SER A 213 -3.42 -18.87 -11.97
CA SER A 213 -3.64 -20.26 -12.40
C SER A 213 -4.39 -20.36 -13.73
N ARG A 214 -5.08 -19.29 -14.15
CA ARG A 214 -5.95 -19.25 -15.34
C ARG A 214 -5.43 -18.34 -16.45
N THR A 215 -4.48 -17.46 -16.17
CA THR A 215 -4.00 -16.44 -17.12
C THR A 215 -2.48 -16.51 -17.34
N VAL A 216 -2.08 -16.43 -18.61
CA VAL A 216 -0.66 -16.28 -19.00
C VAL A 216 -0.20 -14.82 -18.84
N HIS A 217 -1.13 -13.85 -18.86
CA HIS A 217 -0.83 -12.43 -18.73
C HIS A 217 -0.82 -11.98 -17.28
N ARG A 218 0.30 -11.41 -16.84
CA ARG A 218 0.53 -10.97 -15.45
C ARG A 218 -0.07 -9.61 -15.07
N GLY A 219 -0.95 -9.05 -15.90
CA GLY A 219 -1.62 -7.77 -15.62
C GLY A 219 -0.76 -6.52 -15.67
N LEU A 220 0.56 -6.63 -15.88
CA LEU A 220 1.48 -5.50 -15.86
C LEU A 220 1.08 -4.41 -16.87
N SER A 221 0.68 -4.79 -18.09
CA SER A 221 0.20 -3.83 -19.09
C SER A 221 -1.10 -3.11 -18.69
N ALA A 222 -1.94 -3.74 -17.85
CA ALA A 222 -3.12 -3.09 -17.31
C ALA A 222 -2.74 -2.06 -16.24
N LEU A 223 -1.81 -2.39 -15.34
CA LEU A 223 -1.28 -1.46 -14.34
C LEU A 223 -0.64 -0.24 -15.02
N GLU A 224 0.18 -0.46 -16.05
CA GLU A 224 0.76 0.62 -16.84
C GLU A 224 -0.33 1.49 -17.45
N GLY A 225 -1.35 0.88 -18.05
CA GLY A 225 -2.50 1.61 -18.58
C GLY A 225 -3.21 2.45 -17.52
N TYR A 226 -3.43 1.92 -16.31
CA TYR A 226 -4.07 2.65 -15.22
C TYR A 226 -3.25 3.86 -14.77
N LEU A 227 -1.93 3.70 -14.62
CA LEU A 227 -1.03 4.80 -14.27
C LEU A 227 -0.98 5.85 -15.40
N MET A 228 -0.96 5.43 -16.66
CA MET A 228 -1.02 6.32 -17.84
C MET A 228 -2.39 6.95 -18.08
N ASP A 229 -3.45 6.39 -17.51
CA ASP A 229 -4.79 6.98 -17.48
C ASP A 229 -4.98 7.95 -16.30
N GLY A 230 -3.94 8.11 -15.48
CA GLY A 230 -3.88 9.11 -14.42
C GLY A 230 -4.38 8.64 -13.07
N MET A 231 -4.56 7.32 -12.84
CA MET A 231 -4.91 6.83 -11.51
C MET A 231 -3.83 7.22 -10.48
N ASP A 232 -4.24 7.58 -9.27
CA ASP A 232 -3.31 7.99 -8.20
C ASP A 232 -2.50 6.80 -7.71
N TYR A 233 -3.17 5.64 -7.63
CA TYR A 233 -2.58 4.37 -7.25
C TYR A 233 -3.10 3.25 -8.16
N ALA A 234 -2.25 2.29 -8.47
CA ALA A 234 -2.62 1.06 -9.16
C ALA A 234 -2.19 -0.14 -8.31
N VAL A 235 -3.02 -1.18 -8.21
CA VAL A 235 -2.72 -2.38 -7.43
C VAL A 235 -3.03 -3.63 -8.23
N LEU A 236 -2.07 -4.54 -8.32
CA LEU A 236 -2.29 -5.88 -8.82
C LEU A 236 -2.79 -6.76 -7.69
N ILE A 237 -3.91 -7.45 -7.90
CA ILE A 237 -4.47 -8.40 -6.95
C ILE A 237 -4.42 -9.80 -7.56
N HIS A 238 -3.75 -10.71 -6.86
CA HIS A 238 -3.77 -12.13 -7.18
C HIS A 238 -4.59 -12.93 -6.16
N LYS A 239 -5.11 -14.08 -6.60
CA LYS A 239 -5.45 -15.16 -5.68
C LYS A 239 -4.18 -15.66 -4.98
N TYR A 240 -4.30 -16.08 -3.73
CA TYR A 240 -3.19 -16.73 -3.03
C TYR A 240 -2.74 -18.02 -3.75
N THR A 241 -1.44 -18.11 -3.99
CA THR A 241 -0.77 -19.24 -4.65
C THR A 241 0.53 -19.57 -3.90
N HIS A 242 1.51 -20.17 -4.58
CA HIS A 242 2.85 -20.38 -4.04
C HIS A 242 3.61 -19.06 -3.88
N TYR A 243 4.42 -18.96 -2.82
CA TYR A 243 5.18 -17.75 -2.49
C TYR A 243 6.16 -17.36 -3.59
N GLU A 244 6.77 -18.33 -4.27
CA GLU A 244 7.72 -18.10 -5.36
C GLU A 244 7.07 -17.34 -6.53
N VAL A 245 5.77 -17.56 -6.78
CA VAL A 245 5.01 -16.82 -7.80
C VAL A 245 4.81 -15.37 -7.37
N HIS A 246 4.62 -15.13 -6.07
CA HIS A 246 4.48 -13.80 -5.50
C HIS A 246 5.81 -13.04 -5.53
N VAL A 247 6.92 -13.69 -5.19
CA VAL A 247 8.30 -13.19 -5.34
C VAL A 247 8.58 -12.79 -6.79
N ASP A 248 8.33 -13.68 -7.75
CA ASP A 248 8.58 -13.40 -9.18
C ASP A 248 7.69 -12.27 -9.72
N THR A 249 6.44 -12.18 -9.26
CA THR A 249 5.54 -11.07 -9.62
C THR A 249 6.03 -9.74 -9.04
N PHE A 250 6.41 -9.72 -7.77
CA PHE A 250 6.97 -8.57 -7.09
C PHE A 250 8.20 -8.04 -7.84
N ASN A 251 9.18 -8.91 -8.11
CA ASN A 251 10.43 -8.55 -8.78
C ASN A 251 10.18 -7.96 -10.17
N LYS A 252 9.21 -8.49 -10.92
CA LYS A 252 8.80 -7.93 -12.22
C LYS A 252 8.13 -6.56 -12.15
N ILE A 253 7.44 -6.25 -11.05
CA ILE A 253 6.85 -4.93 -10.84
C ILE A 253 7.96 -3.93 -10.53
N VAL A 254 8.84 -4.25 -9.58
CA VAL A 254 9.89 -3.31 -9.14
C VAL A 254 10.98 -3.05 -10.18
N SER A 255 11.27 -4.02 -11.05
CA SER A 255 12.27 -3.87 -12.13
C SER A 255 11.76 -3.05 -13.32
N ARG A 256 10.46 -2.76 -13.42
CA ARG A 256 9.87 -2.06 -14.58
C ARG A 256 9.50 -0.62 -14.24
N PRO A 257 10.19 0.39 -14.79
CA PRO A 257 9.98 1.80 -14.43
C PRO A 257 8.52 2.29 -14.51
N TYR A 258 7.77 1.85 -15.53
CA TYR A 258 6.40 2.31 -15.78
C TYR A 258 5.32 1.71 -14.88
N VAL A 259 5.64 0.62 -14.17
CA VAL A 259 4.71 -0.03 -13.23
C VAL A 259 5.27 -0.17 -11.83
N ARG A 260 6.50 0.30 -11.59
CA ARG A 260 7.18 0.21 -10.30
C ARG A 260 6.40 0.83 -9.15
N ASP A 261 5.62 1.87 -9.42
CA ASP A 261 4.80 2.51 -8.40
C ASP A 261 3.55 1.69 -8.06
N ALA A 262 3.17 0.70 -8.88
CA ALA A 262 2.03 -0.15 -8.59
C ALA A 262 2.26 -0.97 -7.32
N GLY A 263 1.18 -1.20 -6.57
CA GLY A 263 1.14 -2.14 -5.46
C GLY A 263 0.91 -3.56 -5.96
N PHE A 264 1.21 -4.51 -5.08
CA PHE A 264 0.94 -5.92 -5.29
C PHE A 264 0.37 -6.51 -4.00
N ALA A 265 -0.85 -7.02 -4.12
CA ALA A 265 -1.60 -7.59 -3.04
C ALA A 265 -2.16 -8.96 -3.41
N VAL A 266 -2.44 -9.75 -2.39
CA VAL A 266 -3.01 -11.08 -2.48
C VAL A 266 -4.17 -11.17 -1.52
N VAL A 267 -5.27 -11.73 -1.98
CA VAL A 267 -6.44 -12.02 -1.16
C VAL A 267 -6.47 -13.53 -0.91
N PRO A 268 -6.24 -13.98 0.34
CA PRO A 268 -6.43 -15.38 0.69
C PRO A 268 -7.91 -15.75 0.64
N SER A 269 -8.20 -17.04 0.54
CA SER A 269 -9.56 -17.58 0.51
C SER A 269 -10.37 -17.33 1.78
N GLU A 270 -9.72 -16.93 2.86
CA GLU A 270 -10.32 -16.57 4.14
C GLU A 270 -10.29 -15.04 4.29
N PHE A 271 -11.48 -14.43 4.35
CA PHE A 271 -11.71 -13.09 3.80
C PHE A 271 -11.37 -11.91 4.71
N ASP A 272 -10.77 -12.11 5.88
CA ASP A 272 -10.69 -11.00 6.86
C ASP A 272 -9.43 -10.15 6.75
N TYR A 273 -8.66 -10.32 5.66
CA TYR A 273 -7.47 -9.52 5.42
C TYR A 273 -7.03 -9.50 3.95
N ILE A 274 -6.21 -8.50 3.63
CA ILE A 274 -5.46 -8.38 2.37
C ILE A 274 -3.98 -8.46 2.72
N MET A 275 -3.21 -9.26 1.98
CA MET A 275 -1.75 -9.32 2.12
C MET A 275 -1.09 -8.48 1.04
N PHE A 276 -0.40 -7.41 1.43
CA PHE A 276 0.43 -6.63 0.52
C PHE A 276 1.85 -7.18 0.53
N PHE A 277 2.33 -7.63 -0.63
CA PHE A 277 3.77 -7.86 -0.85
C PHE A 277 4.47 -6.59 -1.32
N LYS A 278 3.70 -5.67 -1.91
CA LYS A 278 4.15 -4.33 -2.25
C LYS A 278 3.05 -3.31 -1.99
N TRP A 279 3.34 -2.33 -1.17
CA TRP A 279 2.52 -1.15 -0.99
C TRP A 279 2.58 -0.26 -2.25
N PRO A 280 1.43 0.23 -2.75
CA PRO A 280 1.40 1.12 -3.89
C PRO A 280 1.98 2.49 -3.54
N ARG A 281 2.73 3.08 -4.48
CA ARG A 281 3.29 4.43 -4.41
C ARG A 281 2.40 5.37 -5.20
N TYR A 282 2.40 6.65 -4.83
CA TYR A 282 1.72 7.66 -5.63
C TYR A 282 2.32 7.68 -7.05
N ASN A 283 1.45 7.73 -8.05
CA ASN A 283 1.84 7.64 -9.45
C ASN A 283 2.81 8.75 -9.87
N SER A 284 4.10 8.42 -9.94
CA SER A 284 5.17 9.37 -10.27
C SER A 284 5.17 9.80 -11.74
N VAL A 285 4.45 9.08 -12.62
CA VAL A 285 4.30 9.46 -14.03
C VAL A 285 3.61 10.82 -14.16
N MET A 286 2.74 11.19 -13.21
CA MET A 286 2.11 12.51 -13.18
C MET A 286 3.13 13.65 -13.06
N MET A 287 4.28 13.43 -12.39
CA MET A 287 5.33 14.44 -12.29
C MET A 287 6.08 14.64 -13.62
N ARG A 288 6.00 13.67 -14.53
CA ARG A 288 6.78 13.62 -15.78
C ARG A 288 5.93 13.83 -17.03
N SER A 289 4.60 13.76 -16.92
CA SER A 289 3.70 13.77 -18.08
C SER A 289 2.44 14.62 -17.87
N GLN A 290 2.37 15.74 -18.58
CA GLN A 290 1.20 16.63 -18.58
C GLN A 290 -0.06 15.97 -19.13
N SER A 291 0.07 15.01 -20.05
CA SER A 291 -1.09 14.29 -20.58
C SER A 291 -1.76 13.41 -19.52
N VAL A 292 -0.96 12.79 -18.65
CA VAL A 292 -1.45 11.98 -17.53
C VAL A 292 -2.14 12.88 -16.49
N VAL A 293 -1.55 14.04 -16.17
CA VAL A 293 -2.18 15.06 -15.31
C VAL A 293 -3.51 15.54 -15.89
N GLY A 294 -3.56 15.82 -17.20
CA GLY A 294 -4.78 16.22 -17.89
C GLY A 294 -5.89 15.17 -17.78
N LYS A 295 -5.57 13.89 -18.02
CA LYS A 295 -6.53 12.79 -17.83
C LYS A 295 -7.01 12.67 -16.40
N ARG A 296 -6.11 12.75 -15.41
CA ARG A 296 -6.45 12.71 -13.99
C ARG A 296 -7.39 13.85 -13.59
N SER A 297 -7.16 15.06 -14.10
CA SER A 297 -8.03 16.22 -13.89
C SER A 297 -9.43 15.98 -14.48
N LEU A 298 -9.51 15.46 -15.70
CA LEU A 298 -10.77 15.09 -16.34
C LEU A 298 -11.57 14.08 -15.53
N ILE A 299 -10.92 13.00 -15.06
CA ILE A 299 -11.56 12.00 -14.19
C ILE A 299 -12.02 12.65 -12.89
N GLY A 300 -11.18 13.50 -12.29
CA GLY A 300 -11.51 14.21 -11.05
C GLY A 300 -12.77 15.06 -11.18
N ASN A 301 -12.95 15.77 -12.30
CA ASN A 301 -14.14 16.57 -12.58
C ASN A 301 -15.40 15.70 -12.70
N VAL A 302 -15.29 14.59 -13.43
CA VAL A 302 -16.38 13.63 -13.59
C VAL A 302 -16.77 13.00 -12.25
N VAL A 303 -15.80 12.61 -11.43
CA VAL A 303 -16.02 12.05 -10.09
C VAL A 303 -16.68 13.07 -9.17
N ASN A 304 -16.19 14.31 -9.13
CA ASN A 304 -16.80 15.38 -8.33
C ASN A 304 -18.27 15.60 -8.74
N PHE A 305 -18.56 15.62 -10.03
CA PHE A 305 -19.92 15.75 -10.53
C PHE A 305 -20.82 14.59 -10.06
N MET A 306 -20.36 13.34 -10.21
CA MET A 306 -21.12 12.14 -9.80
C MET A 306 -21.36 12.06 -8.28
N LEU A 307 -20.42 12.58 -7.47
CA LEU A 307 -20.55 12.58 -6.00
C LEU A 307 -21.46 13.71 -5.49
N ASN A 308 -21.54 14.84 -6.20
CA ASN A 308 -22.31 16.03 -5.78
C ASN A 308 -23.73 16.10 -6.38
N THR A 309 -24.10 15.21 -7.29
CA THR A 309 -25.45 15.13 -7.87
C THR A 309 -26.41 14.21 -7.10
N ARG A 310 -26.09 13.91 -5.84
CA ARG A 310 -26.95 13.20 -4.88
C ARG A 310 -27.46 14.17 -3.82
#